data_AF-A0A3B1ACA2-F1
#
_entry.id   AF-A0A3B1ACA2-F1
#
_cell.length_a   1.000
_cell.length_b   1.000
_cell.length_c   1.000
_cell.angle_alpha   90.00
_cell.angle_beta   90.00
_cell.angle_gamma   90.00
#
_symmetry.space_group_name_H-M   'P 1'
#
loop_
_entity.id
_entity.type
_entity.pdbx_description
1 polymer ?
#
loop_
_entity_poly.entity_id
_entity_poly.type
_entity_poly.pdbx_seq_one_letter_code
_entity_poly.pdbx_strand_id
1 'polypeptide(L)'
;MLKIVMLIFISLFIVSCAVVPTTRPHSVHDTACGLSTHKWNLDLVTVGSYSASCNSPECIVATGLGALAIVGVTTIVSGSIVLVGNAIHWVEQQGSRCDTKERDHLVNDINTPLIQQGGKPIKTKLALEKELEEL
;
A
#
# COMPACT_ATOMS: atom_id res chain seq x y z
N MET A 1 8.70 8.71 37.48
CA MET A 1 7.26 8.57 37.75
C MET A 1 6.44 8.76 36.47
N LEU A 2 6.36 9.95 35.86
CA LEU A 2 5.54 10.20 34.66
C LEU A 2 5.87 9.30 33.44
N LYS A 3 7.15 9.05 33.14
CA LYS A 3 7.59 8.17 32.05
C LYS A 3 7.15 6.71 32.22
N ILE A 4 7.15 6.23 33.48
CA ILE A 4 6.76 4.85 33.83
C ILE A 4 5.24 4.73 33.74
N VAL A 5 4.50 5.75 34.22
CA VAL A 5 3.04 5.81 34.07
C VAL A 5 2.63 5.84 32.59
N MET A 6 3.35 6.58 31.74
CA MET A 6 3.09 6.60 30.30
C MET A 6 3.36 5.24 29.63
N LEU A 7 4.46 4.57 29.98
CA LEU A 7 4.76 3.21 29.50
C LEU A 7 3.72 2.18 29.94
N ILE A 8 3.23 2.28 31.18
CA ILE A 8 2.17 1.41 31.71
C ILE A 8 0.84 1.68 30.98
N PHE A 9 0.48 2.95 30.76
CA PHE A 9 -0.71 3.34 29.99
C PHE A 9 -0.64 2.81 28.54
N ILE A 10 0.52 2.93 27.89
CA ILE A 10 0.74 2.39 26.55
C ILE A 10 0.58 0.86 26.57
N SER A 11 1.14 0.17 27.56
CA SER A 11 1.02 -1.30 27.67
C SER A 11 -0.41 -1.78 27.90
N LEU A 12 -1.23 -1.01 28.63
CA LEU A 12 -2.65 -1.32 28.88
C LEU A 12 -3.51 -1.22 27.60
N PHE A 13 -3.07 -0.45 26.60
CA PHE A 13 -3.75 -0.32 25.31
C PHE A 13 -3.32 -1.37 24.28
N ILE A 14 -2.28 -2.18 24.53
CA ILE A 14 -1.82 -3.25 23.62
C ILE A 14 -2.61 -4.55 23.86
N VAL A 15 -3.89 -4.45 24.22
CA VAL A 15 -4.73 -5.64 24.39
C VAL A 15 -4.87 -6.32 23.02
N SER A 16 -4.13 -7.42 22.85
CA SER A 16 -4.18 -8.40 21.76
C SER A 16 -4.48 -7.86 20.36
N CYS A 17 -3.73 -6.89 19.85
CA CYS A 17 -3.75 -6.60 18.42
C CYS A 17 -2.89 -7.60 17.64
N ALA A 18 -3.29 -7.97 16.43
CA ALA A 18 -2.42 -8.56 15.42
C ALA A 18 -2.37 -7.65 14.22
N VAL A 19 -1.20 -7.61 13.60
CA VAL A 19 -1.01 -6.88 12.35
C VAL A 19 -1.19 -7.85 11.19
N VAL A 20 -2.13 -7.57 10.31
CA VAL A 20 -2.46 -8.42 9.15
C VAL A 20 -2.30 -7.64 7.84
N PRO A 21 -1.91 -8.30 6.74
CA PRO A 21 -1.83 -7.65 5.45
C PRO A 21 -3.24 -7.54 4.83
N THR A 22 -3.55 -6.38 4.27
CA THR A 22 -4.81 -6.11 3.56
C THR A 22 -4.54 -5.55 2.17
N THR A 23 -5.38 -5.91 1.20
CA THR A 23 -5.29 -5.40 -0.18
C THR A 23 -6.20 -4.21 -0.36
N ARG A 24 -5.72 -3.19 -1.08
CA ARG A 24 -6.60 -2.12 -1.58
C ARG A 24 -7.25 -2.53 -2.90
N PRO A 25 -8.50 -2.10 -3.14
CA PRO A 25 -9.11 -2.26 -4.46
C PRO A 25 -8.30 -1.48 -5.50
N HIS A 26 -8.30 -1.99 -6.74
CA HIS A 26 -7.65 -1.29 -7.84
C HIS A 26 -8.26 0.10 -8.03
N SER A 27 -7.40 1.09 -8.21
CA SER A 27 -7.85 2.42 -8.62
C SER A 27 -8.32 2.40 -10.08
N VAL A 28 -9.02 3.45 -10.50
CA VAL A 28 -9.39 3.65 -11.91
C VAL A 28 -8.14 3.63 -12.80
N HIS A 29 -7.03 4.18 -12.31
CA HIS A 29 -5.75 4.16 -13.02
C HIS A 29 -5.18 2.74 -13.13
N ASP A 30 -5.14 1.98 -12.04
CA ASP A 30 -4.65 0.60 -12.02
C ASP A 30 -5.46 -0.30 -12.97
N THR A 31 -6.78 -0.06 -13.02
CA THR A 31 -7.70 -0.81 -13.87
C THR A 31 -7.54 -0.42 -15.35
N ALA A 32 -7.42 0.86 -15.66
CA ALA A 32 -7.13 1.34 -17.01
C ALA A 32 -5.78 0.81 -17.55
N CYS A 33 -4.84 0.61 -16.62
CA CYS A 33 -3.54 0.02 -16.86
C CYS A 33 -3.53 -1.50 -17.02
N GLY A 34 -4.59 -2.18 -16.57
CA GLY A 34 -4.65 -3.63 -16.55
C GLY A 34 -3.64 -4.26 -15.58
N LEU A 35 -3.31 -3.59 -14.47
CA LEU A 35 -2.46 -4.16 -13.43
C LEU A 35 -3.15 -5.39 -12.82
N SER A 36 -2.42 -6.51 -12.74
CA SER A 36 -2.89 -7.72 -12.09
C SER A 36 -2.63 -7.71 -10.58
N THR A 37 -1.66 -6.91 -10.11
CA THR A 37 -1.24 -6.90 -8.71
C THR A 37 -1.88 -5.76 -7.93
N HIS A 38 -2.27 -6.08 -6.69
CA HIS A 38 -2.86 -5.12 -5.77
C HIS A 38 -1.80 -4.43 -4.91
N LYS A 39 -2.08 -3.18 -4.53
CA LYS A 39 -1.34 -2.50 -3.47
C LYS A 39 -1.73 -3.05 -2.11
N TRP A 40 -0.73 -3.37 -1.30
CA TRP A 40 -0.87 -3.94 0.04
C TRP A 40 -0.69 -2.89 1.13
N ASN A 41 -1.40 -3.08 2.24
CA ASN A 41 -1.32 -2.27 3.44
C ASN A 41 -1.32 -3.17 4.69
N LEU A 42 -0.95 -2.60 5.83
CA LEU A 42 -1.07 -3.27 7.13
C LEU A 42 -2.29 -2.72 7.86
N ASP A 43 -3.04 -3.62 8.50
CA ASP A 43 -4.16 -3.26 9.36
C ASP A 43 -4.02 -3.93 10.73
N LEU A 44 -4.55 -3.28 11.76
CA LEU A 44 -4.56 -3.81 13.12
C LEU A 44 -5.92 -4.43 13.41
N VAL A 45 -5.92 -5.72 13.67
CA VAL A 45 -7.10 -6.47 14.09
C VAL A 45 -6.99 -6.85 15.55
N THR A 46 -8.07 -6.74 16.31
CA THR A 46 -8.12 -7.18 17.70
C THR A 46 -8.36 -8.69 17.75
N VAL A 47 -7.35 -9.43 18.21
CA VAL A 47 -7.36 -10.88 18.35
C VAL A 47 -7.85 -11.25 19.73
N GLY A 48 -9.16 -11.12 19.93
CA GLY A 48 -9.87 -11.65 21.11
C GLY A 48 -9.50 -10.97 22.43
N SER A 49 -10.52 -10.50 23.16
CA SER A 49 -10.37 -10.13 24.56
C SER A 49 -9.96 -11.37 25.36
N TYR A 50 -8.67 -11.52 25.67
CA TYR A 50 -8.23 -12.42 26.72
C TYR A 50 -8.77 -11.90 28.06
N SER A 51 -10.02 -12.24 28.38
CA SER A 51 -10.55 -12.14 29.74
C SER A 51 -9.93 -13.24 30.60
N ALA A 52 -8.60 -13.24 30.69
CA ALA A 52 -7.90 -14.03 31.68
C ALA A 52 -8.15 -13.35 33.03
N SER A 53 -9.07 -13.90 33.81
CA SER A 53 -9.20 -13.61 35.24
C SER A 53 -7.87 -13.97 35.92
N CYS A 54 -6.93 -13.03 35.94
CA CYS A 54 -5.60 -13.24 36.49
C CYS A 54 -5.36 -12.34 37.70
N ASN A 55 -5.37 -12.98 38.87
CA ASN A 55 -5.17 -12.33 40.16
C ASN A 55 -3.74 -12.50 40.70
N SER A 56 -2.85 -13.20 39.97
CA SER A 56 -1.44 -13.35 40.34
C SER A 56 -0.54 -12.42 39.51
N PRO A 57 0.50 -11.81 40.11
CA PRO A 57 1.43 -10.92 39.41
C PRO A 57 2.17 -11.65 38.27
N GLU A 58 2.45 -12.94 38.44
CA GLU A 58 3.13 -13.75 37.41
C GLU A 58 2.27 -13.94 36.16
N CYS A 59 0.96 -14.12 36.33
CA CYS A 59 0.08 -14.24 35.17
C CYS A 59 -0.03 -12.92 34.39
N ILE A 60 -0.09 -11.78 35.09
CA ILE A 60 -0.12 -10.46 34.44
C ILE A 60 1.14 -10.25 33.58
N VAL A 61 2.31 -10.64 34.09
CA VAL A 61 3.57 -10.55 33.34
C VAL A 61 3.58 -11.50 32.15
N ALA A 62 3.18 -12.76 32.33
CA ALA A 62 3.16 -13.77 31.26
C ALA A 62 2.19 -13.39 30.12
N THR A 63 0.99 -12.91 30.46
CA THR A 63 0.00 -12.45 29.48
C THR A 63 0.46 -11.20 28.73
N GLY A 64 1.07 -10.23 29.43
CA GLY A 64 1.65 -9.05 28.81
C GLY A 64 2.77 -9.39 27.81
N LEU A 65 3.69 -10.28 28.19
CA LEU A 65 4.75 -10.74 27.30
C LEU A 65 4.22 -11.52 26.09
N GLY A 66 3.20 -12.36 26.29
CA GLY A 66 2.53 -13.08 25.21
C GLY A 66 1.86 -12.15 24.20
N ALA A 67 1.14 -11.12 24.67
CA ALA A 67 0.51 -10.14 23.79
C ALA A 67 1.55 -9.37 22.94
N LEU A 68 2.66 -8.95 23.55
CA LEU A 68 3.75 -8.28 22.84
C LEU A 68 4.41 -9.19 21.79
N ALA A 69 4.60 -10.47 22.12
CA ALA A 69 5.14 -11.45 21.18
C ALA A 69 4.22 -11.64 19.97
N ILE A 70 2.91 -11.72 20.16
CA ILE A 70 1.93 -11.86 19.07
C ILE A 70 1.97 -10.65 18.13
N VAL A 71 1.94 -9.43 18.66
CA VAL A 71 2.06 -8.21 17.85
C VAL A 71 3.37 -8.21 17.08
N GLY A 72 4.49 -8.51 17.74
CA GLY A 72 5.82 -8.52 17.12
C GLY A 72 5.91 -9.52 15.97
N VAL A 73 5.53 -10.78 16.20
CA VAL A 73 5.58 -11.84 15.19
C VAL A 73 4.66 -11.52 14.02
N THR A 74 3.41 -11.10 14.28
CA THR A 74 2.45 -10.77 13.22
C THR A 74 2.90 -9.56 12.41
N THR A 75 3.51 -8.55 13.04
CA THR A 75 4.08 -7.39 12.34
C THR A 75 5.21 -7.77 11.39
N ILE A 76 6.14 -8.63 11.84
CA ILE A 76 7.28 -9.06 11.01
C ILE A 76 6.80 -9.85 9.80
N VAL A 77 5.92 -10.84 10.02
CA VAL A 77 5.40 -11.69 8.95
C VAL A 77 4.57 -10.86 7.97
N SER A 78 3.56 -10.13 8.46
CA SER A 78 2.68 -9.32 7.62
C SER A 78 3.45 -8.20 6.91
N GLY A 79 4.40 -7.56 7.59
CA GLY A 79 5.25 -6.52 7.01
C GLY A 79 6.08 -7.03 5.84
N SER A 80 6.64 -8.24 5.95
CA SER A 80 7.40 -8.84 4.85
C SER A 80 6.53 -9.11 3.61
N ILE A 81 5.29 -9.58 3.81
CA ILE A 81 4.33 -9.80 2.73
C ILE A 81 3.98 -8.47 2.04
N VAL A 82 3.69 -7.42 2.82
CA VAL A 82 3.35 -6.10 2.27
C VAL A 82 4.51 -5.50 1.50
N LEU A 83 5.75 -5.63 2.00
CA LEU A 83 6.95 -5.15 1.30
C LEU A 83 7.13 -5.83 -0.05
N VAL A 84 7.09 -7.17 -0.08
CA VAL A 84 7.26 -7.93 -1.34
C VAL A 84 6.11 -7.66 -2.30
N GLY A 85 4.86 -7.68 -1.82
CA GLY A 85 3.69 -7.40 -2.64
C GLY A 85 3.72 -6.01 -3.27
N ASN A 86 4.11 -4.98 -2.49
CA ASN A 86 4.24 -3.62 -3.00
C ASN A 86 5.44 -3.44 -3.94
N ALA A 87 6.54 -4.19 -3.73
CA ALA A 87 7.66 -4.19 -4.66
C ALA A 87 7.27 -4.78 -6.01
N ILE A 88 6.55 -5.91 -6.02
CA ILE A 88 6.04 -6.52 -7.25
C ILE A 88 5.04 -5.57 -7.93
N HIS A 89 4.15 -4.94 -7.17
CA HIS A 89 3.21 -3.95 -7.69
C HIS A 89 3.90 -2.74 -8.33
N TRP A 90 4.97 -2.23 -7.72
CA TRP A 90 5.78 -1.16 -8.31
C TRP A 90 6.48 -1.62 -9.60
N VAL A 91 7.06 -2.83 -9.62
CA VAL A 91 7.67 -3.40 -10.84
C VAL A 91 6.63 -3.56 -11.94
N GLU A 92 5.43 -4.01 -11.62
CA GLU A 92 4.35 -4.12 -12.60
C GLU A 92 3.93 -2.73 -13.10
N GLN A 93 3.82 -1.72 -12.22
CA GLN A 93 3.52 -0.34 -12.63
C GLN A 93 4.59 0.27 -13.53
N GLN A 94 5.86 -0.05 -13.30
CA GLN A 94 6.97 0.46 -14.11
C GLN A 94 7.11 -0.32 -15.43
N GLY A 95 6.81 -1.62 -15.43
CA GLY A 95 6.93 -2.50 -16.60
C GLY A 95 5.70 -2.49 -17.52
N SER A 96 4.50 -2.44 -16.95
CA SER A 96 3.29 -2.05 -17.68
C SER A 96 3.40 -0.57 -18.01
N ARG A 97 2.95 -0.15 -19.19
CA ARG A 97 3.19 1.20 -19.75
C ARG A 97 2.41 2.31 -19.05
N CYS A 98 2.29 2.26 -17.74
CA CYS A 98 1.43 3.08 -16.90
C CYS A 98 2.12 4.34 -16.41
N ASP A 99 3.43 4.25 -16.18
CA ASP A 99 4.26 5.43 -16.02
C ASP A 99 4.67 5.96 -17.41
N THR A 100 3.76 6.72 -18.03
CA THR A 100 3.97 7.24 -19.39
C THR A 100 4.81 8.51 -19.42
N LYS A 101 5.08 9.17 -18.28
CA LYS A 101 5.69 10.51 -18.28
C LYS A 101 7.03 10.57 -19.02
N GLU A 102 7.88 9.58 -18.77
CA GLU A 102 9.20 9.53 -19.39
C GLU A 102 9.13 9.09 -20.87
N ARG A 103 8.21 8.17 -21.20
CA ARG A 103 7.95 7.79 -22.59
C ARG A 103 7.35 8.92 -23.39
N ASP A 104 6.40 9.66 -22.84
CA ASP A 104 5.73 10.77 -23.48
C ASP A 104 6.73 11.90 -23.70
N HIS A 105 7.62 12.16 -22.74
CA HIS A 105 8.72 13.11 -22.92
C HIS A 105 9.65 12.67 -24.05
N LEU A 106 10.08 11.41 -24.09
CA LEU A 106 10.95 10.89 -25.16
C LEU A 106 10.27 10.92 -26.54
N VAL A 107 9.01 10.49 -26.62
CA VAL A 107 8.22 10.50 -27.87
C VAL A 107 8.04 11.93 -28.36
N ASN A 108 7.76 12.87 -27.46
CA ASN A 108 7.64 14.28 -27.81
C ASN A 108 8.97 14.89 -28.23
N ASP A 109 10.07 14.57 -27.56
CA ASP A 109 11.41 15.08 -27.88
C ASP A 109 11.84 14.62 -29.28
N ILE A 110 11.68 13.33 -29.59
CA ILE A 110 11.98 12.77 -30.92
C ILE A 110 11.09 13.37 -32.01
N ASN A 111 9.81 13.60 -31.71
CA ASN A 111 8.84 14.10 -32.70
C ASN A 111 8.82 15.62 -32.83
N THR A 112 9.42 16.37 -31.90
CA THR A 112 9.48 17.84 -31.92
C THR A 112 9.93 18.41 -33.28
N PRO A 113 11.03 17.95 -33.91
CA PRO A 113 11.44 18.47 -35.22
C PRO A 113 10.41 18.18 -36.32
N LEU A 114 9.72 17.04 -36.27
CA LEU A 114 8.68 16.69 -37.24
C LEU A 114 7.44 17.56 -37.08
N ILE A 115 7.06 17.84 -35.83
CA ILE A 115 5.94 18.74 -35.52
C ILE A 115 6.26 20.17 -35.99
N GLN A 116 7.50 20.63 -35.81
CA GLN A 116 7.96 21.93 -36.32
C GLN A 116 7.94 22.02 -37.85
N GLN A 117 8.10 20.89 -38.55
CA GLN A 117 7.99 20.80 -40.02
C GLN A 117 6.54 20.63 -40.51
N GLY A 118 5.55 20.75 -39.63
CA GLY A 118 4.13 20.62 -39.96
C GLY A 118 3.57 19.20 -39.84
N GLY A 119 4.35 18.26 -39.30
CA GLY A 119 3.86 16.93 -38.92
C GLY A 119 2.82 17.01 -37.82
N LYS A 120 1.81 16.12 -37.88
CA LYS A 120 0.77 16.01 -36.84
C LYS A 120 0.87 14.65 -36.17
N PRO A 121 0.91 14.57 -34.83
CA PRO A 121 0.90 13.29 -34.14
C PRO A 121 -0.40 12.55 -34.42
N ILE A 122 -0.30 11.25 -34.71
CA ILE A 122 -1.47 10.39 -34.89
C ILE A 122 -2.13 10.21 -33.53
N LYS A 123 -3.29 10.83 -33.35
CA LYS A 123 -4.10 10.66 -32.15
C LYS A 123 -4.80 9.31 -32.18
N THR A 124 -5.00 8.72 -31.01
CA THR A 124 -5.88 7.56 -30.89
C THR A 124 -7.31 7.98 -31.26
N LYS A 125 -8.10 7.04 -31.79
CA LYS A 125 -9.49 7.28 -32.20
C LYS A 125 -10.29 8.01 -31.11
N LEU A 126 -10.14 7.59 -29.86
CA LEU A 126 -10.80 8.18 -28.70
C LEU A 126 -10.41 9.65 -28.45
N ALA A 127 -9.12 9.98 -28.63
CA ALA A 127 -8.65 11.36 -28.47
C ALA A 127 -9.11 12.26 -29.62
N LEU A 128 -9.26 11.70 -30.82
CA LEU A 128 -9.76 12.41 -32.00
C LEU A 128 -11.27 12.69 -31.89
N GLU A 129 -12.05 11.72 -31.41
CA GLU A 129 -13.49 11.87 -31.19
C GLU A 129 -13.77 12.97 -30.16
N LYS A 130 -12.97 13.04 -29.09
CA LYS A 130 -13.11 14.08 -28.06
C LYS A 130 -12.84 15.50 -28.57
N GLU A 131 -11.81 15.69 -29.40
CA GLU A 131 -11.56 17.01 -30.01
C GLU A 131 -12.63 17.41 -31.02
N LEU A 132 -13.24 16.43 -31.70
CA LEU A 132 -14.33 16.69 -32.64
C LEU A 132 -15.62 17.10 -31.91
N GLU A 133 -15.83 16.62 -30.69
CA GLU A 133 -16.94 17.06 -29.83
C GLU A 133 -16.73 18.46 -29.22
N GLU A 134 -15.47 18.94 -29.18
CA GLU A 134 -15.09 20.27 -28.67
C GLU A 134 -15.02 21.36 -29.78
N LEU A 135 -15.24 20.98 -31.06
CA LEU A 135 -15.27 21.84 -32.25
C LEU A 135 -16.71 22.26 -32.62
#